data_AF-A0A7S1WPN5-F1
#
_entry.id   AF-A0A7S1WPN5-F1
#
_cell.length_a   1.000
_cell.length_b   1.000
_cell.length_c   1.000
_cell.angle_alpha   90.00
_cell.angle_beta   90.00
_cell.angle_gamma   90.00
#
_symmetry.space_group_name_H-M   'P 1'
#
loop_
_entity.id
_entity.type
_entity.pdbx_description
1 polymer ?
#
loop_
_entity_poly.entity_id
_entity_poly.type
_entity_poly.pdbx_seq_one_letter_code
_entity_poly.pdbx_strand_id
1 'polypeptide(L)'
;HFAHIEAARQLMFAVVDQAFYTCVPSGSTGSRGSAEVREHLSSAVDRFDKDLNGPFSGSFTSLLGISRVSEFDHLVHYGGSYYCYLFNRALSAHVWQHGFHGDPFSAAAGSRLRGLLRGGSVVQSLDAIEALCPGAGGFRAEDVPLDAFVAQLSATG
;
A
#
# COMPACT_ATOMS: atom_id res chain seq x y z
N HIS A 1 8.73 -8.34 -15.54
CA HIS A 1 7.53 -7.97 -14.76
C HIS A 1 7.94 -6.90 -13.75
N PHE A 2 7.49 -5.64 -13.87
CA PHE A 2 7.97 -4.52 -13.05
C PHE A 2 7.21 -4.39 -11.72
N ALA A 3 7.14 -5.48 -10.95
CA ALA A 3 6.41 -5.52 -9.68
C ALA A 3 6.86 -4.42 -8.70
N HIS A 4 8.14 -4.04 -8.79
CA HIS A 4 8.73 -2.97 -7.99
C HIS A 4 8.31 -1.56 -8.37
N ILE A 5 8.11 -1.30 -9.67
CA ILE A 5 7.58 0.00 -10.13
C ILE A 5 6.12 0.13 -9.69
N GLU A 6 5.33 -0.94 -9.79
CA GLU A 6 3.92 -0.94 -9.37
C GLU A 6 3.78 -0.76 -7.85
N ALA A 7 4.59 -1.47 -7.07
CA ALA A 7 4.70 -1.28 -5.62
C ALA A 7 5.04 0.17 -5.23
N ALA A 8 6.08 0.73 -5.86
CA ALA A 8 6.52 2.09 -5.60
C ALA A 8 5.46 3.13 -6.02
N ARG A 9 4.74 2.87 -7.11
CA ARG A 9 3.58 3.67 -7.54
C ARG A 9 2.45 3.63 -6.52
N GLN A 10 2.10 2.45 -6.00
CA GLN A 10 1.07 2.33 -4.97
C GLN A 10 1.45 3.05 -3.68
N LEU A 11 2.72 3.00 -3.29
CA LEU A 11 3.25 3.74 -2.14
C LEU A 11 3.17 5.25 -2.35
N MET A 12 3.58 5.73 -3.53
CA MET A 12 3.48 7.15 -3.88
C MET A 12 2.04 7.65 -3.78
N PHE A 13 1.09 6.92 -4.38
CA PHE A 13 -0.33 7.28 -4.29
C PHE A 13 -0.88 7.23 -2.87
N ALA A 14 -0.45 6.26 -2.04
CA ALA A 14 -0.84 6.22 -0.63
C ALA A 14 -0.32 7.43 0.16
N VAL A 15 0.93 7.86 -0.10
CA VAL A 15 1.49 9.04 0.57
C VAL A 15 0.81 10.33 0.11
N VAL A 16 0.55 10.48 -1.20
CA VAL A 16 -0.22 11.61 -1.73
C VAL A 16 -1.61 11.68 -1.11
N ASP A 17 -2.32 10.54 -1.06
CA ASP A 17 -3.66 10.43 -0.47
C ASP A 17 -3.65 10.86 1.00
N GLN A 18 -2.73 10.34 1.81
CA GLN A 18 -2.59 10.76 3.20
C GLN A 18 -2.22 12.23 3.35
N ALA A 19 -1.27 12.74 2.57
CA ALA A 19 -0.87 14.14 2.60
C ALA A 19 -2.05 15.07 2.25
N PHE A 20 -2.88 14.70 1.28
CA PHE A 20 -4.07 15.47 0.93
C PHE A 20 -5.05 15.57 2.11
N TYR A 21 -5.37 14.44 2.75
CA TYR A 21 -6.37 14.36 3.81
C TYR A 21 -5.88 14.80 5.20
N THR A 22 -4.57 14.92 5.39
CA THR A 22 -3.96 15.42 6.64
C THR A 22 -3.62 16.91 6.58
N CYS A 23 -3.67 17.52 5.40
CA CYS A 23 -3.45 18.95 5.25
C CYS A 23 -4.61 19.75 5.85
N VAL A 24 -4.31 20.57 6.87
CA VAL A 24 -5.27 21.50 7.48
C VAL A 24 -4.87 22.92 7.11
N PRO A 25 -5.42 23.51 6.03
CA PRO A 25 -5.07 24.86 5.61
C PRO A 25 -5.58 25.90 6.61
N SER A 26 -4.84 27.00 6.76
CA SER A 26 -4.97 27.98 7.86
C SER A 26 -6.21 28.91 7.76
N GLY A 27 -7.27 28.49 7.07
CA GLY A 27 -8.60 29.10 7.18
C GLY A 27 -9.07 30.00 6.04
N SER A 28 -8.48 29.97 4.84
CA SER A 28 -9.06 30.67 3.68
C SER A 28 -9.69 29.69 2.68
N THR A 29 -11.02 29.61 2.67
CA THR A 29 -11.76 29.08 1.51
C THR A 29 -11.51 30.01 0.32
N GLY A 30 -10.56 29.63 -0.54
CA GLY A 30 -10.12 30.45 -1.67
C GLY A 30 -8.74 30.02 -2.23
N SER A 31 -8.18 30.83 -3.14
CA SER A 31 -6.90 30.55 -3.83
C SER A 31 -5.69 30.32 -2.92
N ARG A 32 -5.74 30.79 -1.67
CA ARG A 32 -4.63 30.69 -0.71
C ARG A 32 -4.63 29.33 0.01
N GLY A 33 -5.81 28.79 0.33
CA GLY A 33 -5.93 27.42 0.84
C GLY A 33 -5.51 26.36 -0.19
N SER A 34 -5.82 26.57 -1.48
CA SER A 34 -5.36 25.65 -2.52
C SER A 34 -3.85 25.72 -2.80
N ALA A 35 -3.21 26.85 -2.49
CA ALA A 35 -1.76 26.97 -2.55
C ALA A 35 -1.08 26.19 -1.41
N GLU A 36 -1.61 26.31 -0.18
CA GLU A 36 -1.11 25.56 0.99
C GLU A 36 -1.22 24.05 0.78
N VAL A 37 -2.35 23.55 0.25
CA VAL A 37 -2.52 22.13 -0.09
C VAL A 37 -1.52 21.69 -1.16
N ARG A 38 -1.31 22.49 -2.21
CA ARG A 38 -0.37 22.15 -3.28
C ARG A 38 1.08 22.09 -2.79
N GLU A 39 1.47 23.04 -1.94
CA GLU A 39 2.79 23.06 -1.32
C GLU A 39 2.99 21.87 -0.39
N HIS A 40 1.97 21.53 0.41
CA HIS A 40 2.00 20.35 1.27
C HIS A 40 2.16 19.04 0.47
N LEU A 41 1.39 18.89 -0.62
CA LEU A 41 1.52 17.73 -1.52
C LEU A 41 2.89 17.67 -2.21
N SER A 42 3.40 18.80 -2.71
CA SER A 42 4.74 18.87 -3.31
C SER A 42 5.78 18.41 -2.31
N SER A 43 5.75 18.96 -1.09
CA SER A 43 6.67 18.57 -0.02
C SER A 43 6.60 17.07 0.28
N ALA A 44 5.40 16.48 0.27
CA ALA A 44 5.23 15.05 0.49
C ALA A 44 5.88 14.19 -0.60
N VAL A 45 5.78 14.61 -1.87
CA VAL A 45 6.39 13.95 -3.04
C VAL A 45 7.90 14.15 -3.08
N ASP A 46 8.38 15.38 -2.83
CA ASP A 46 9.80 15.76 -2.89
C ASP A 46 10.66 14.99 -1.87
N ARG A 47 10.05 14.45 -0.81
CA ARG A 47 10.75 13.55 0.14
C ARG A 47 11.33 12.33 -0.55
N PHE A 48 10.65 11.78 -1.56
CA PHE A 48 11.14 10.60 -2.29
C PHE A 48 12.29 10.93 -3.24
N ASP A 49 12.35 12.16 -3.73
CA ASP A 49 13.44 12.62 -4.61
C ASP A 49 14.75 12.80 -3.82
N LYS A 50 14.66 13.17 -2.53
CA LYS A 50 15.84 13.34 -1.65
C LYS A 50 16.56 12.03 -1.35
N ASP A 51 15.82 10.93 -1.31
CA ASP A 51 16.36 9.61 -0.98
C ASP A 51 16.74 8.81 -2.25
N LEU A 52 16.48 9.35 -3.44
CA LEU A 52 16.78 8.71 -4.70
C LEU A 52 18.29 8.77 -5.00
N ASN A 53 18.97 7.63 -4.80
CA ASN A 53 20.38 7.47 -5.14
C ASN A 53 20.52 6.52 -6.33
N GLY A 54 21.07 6.99 -7.45
CA GLY A 54 21.25 6.14 -8.63
C GLY A 54 21.56 6.90 -9.92
N PRO A 55 21.68 6.19 -11.05
CA PRO A 55 22.04 6.77 -12.35
C PRO A 55 20.90 7.55 -13.03
N PHE A 56 19.70 7.56 -12.44
CA PHE A 56 18.54 8.26 -12.98
C PHE A 56 18.54 9.73 -12.54
N SER A 57 18.48 10.66 -13.49
CA SER A 57 18.54 12.11 -13.23
C SER A 57 17.17 12.82 -13.13
N GLY A 58 16.06 12.08 -13.21
CA GLY A 58 14.70 12.65 -13.12
C GLY A 58 14.09 12.56 -11.72
N SER A 59 12.88 13.11 -11.54
CA SER A 59 12.11 12.92 -10.30
C SER A 59 11.62 11.48 -10.16
N PHE A 60 11.40 11.03 -8.93
CA PHE A 60 10.83 9.72 -8.63
C PHE A 60 9.45 9.54 -9.28
N THR A 61 8.64 10.60 -9.35
CA THR A 61 7.36 10.58 -10.10
C THR A 61 7.56 10.30 -11.60
N SER A 62 8.59 10.89 -12.21
CA SER A 62 8.95 10.64 -13.61
C SER A 62 9.42 9.19 -13.81
N LEU A 63 10.20 8.65 -12.87
CA LEU A 63 10.62 7.25 -12.88
C LEU A 63 9.42 6.29 -12.84
N LEU A 64 8.39 6.64 -12.06
CA LEU A 64 7.16 5.86 -11.92
C LEU A 64 6.14 6.09 -13.04
N GLY A 65 6.42 6.97 -14.00
CA GLY A 65 5.49 7.35 -15.07
C GLY A 65 4.21 8.03 -14.55
N ILE A 66 4.30 8.75 -13.43
CA ILE A 66 3.20 9.51 -12.85
C ILE A 66 3.26 10.94 -13.41
N SER A 67 2.42 11.24 -14.40
CA SER A 67 2.45 12.52 -15.12
C SER A 67 1.95 13.69 -14.27
N ARG A 68 0.83 13.52 -13.54
CA ARG A 68 0.29 14.55 -12.65
C ARG A 68 -0.40 13.92 -11.45
N VAL A 69 0.03 14.30 -10.25
CA VAL A 69 -0.64 13.90 -8.99
C VAL A 69 -2.10 14.40 -8.95
N SER A 70 -2.41 15.50 -9.65
CA SER A 70 -3.78 16.03 -9.79
C SER A 70 -4.73 15.16 -10.62
N GLU A 71 -4.21 14.20 -11.41
CA GLU A 71 -5.03 13.26 -12.20
C GLU A 71 -5.44 12.03 -11.38
N PHE A 72 -5.09 12.00 -10.09
CA PHE A 72 -5.40 10.91 -9.19
C PHE A 72 -6.88 10.96 -8.74
N ASP A 73 -7.76 10.40 -9.57
CA ASP A 73 -9.22 10.40 -9.41
C ASP A 73 -9.72 9.71 -8.12
N HIS A 74 -8.87 8.87 -7.51
CA HIS A 74 -9.15 8.21 -6.23
C HIS A 74 -9.29 9.19 -5.06
N LEU A 75 -8.70 10.40 -5.16
CA LEU A 75 -8.80 11.44 -4.14
C LEU A 75 -10.23 11.92 -3.92
N VAL A 76 -11.13 11.75 -4.88
CA VAL A 76 -12.50 12.30 -4.80
C VAL A 76 -13.49 11.27 -4.27
N HIS A 77 -13.29 9.98 -4.55
CA HIS A 77 -14.28 8.93 -4.29
C HIS A 77 -13.95 8.02 -3.09
N TYR A 78 -12.68 7.85 -2.75
CA TYR A 78 -12.21 6.88 -1.73
C TYR A 78 -11.03 7.42 -0.91
N GLY A 79 -11.05 8.72 -0.67
CA GLY A 79 -9.94 9.42 -0.07
C GLY A 79 -9.53 8.94 1.32
N GLY A 80 -8.23 9.00 1.60
CA GLY A 80 -7.62 8.60 2.87
C GLY A 80 -7.48 7.10 3.07
N SER A 81 -7.78 6.28 2.06
CA SER A 81 -7.78 4.82 2.14
C SER A 81 -6.90 4.10 1.10
N TYR A 82 -6.12 4.84 0.30
CA TYR A 82 -5.32 4.19 -0.75
C TYR A 82 -4.24 3.25 -0.19
N TYR A 83 -3.78 3.49 1.05
CA TYR A 83 -2.87 2.59 1.76
C TYR A 83 -3.42 1.16 1.93
N CYS A 84 -4.75 0.98 1.86
CA CYS A 84 -5.40 -0.33 1.97
C CYS A 84 -4.92 -1.31 0.88
N TYR A 85 -4.52 -0.85 -0.31
CA TYR A 85 -3.96 -1.74 -1.34
C TYR A 85 -2.66 -2.40 -0.88
N LEU A 86 -1.73 -1.62 -0.34
CA LEU A 86 -0.47 -2.14 0.20
C LEU A 86 -0.69 -3.00 1.44
N PHE A 87 -1.57 -2.54 2.34
CA PHE A 87 -1.92 -3.26 3.55
C PHE A 87 -2.53 -4.64 3.25
N ASN A 88 -3.54 -4.70 2.38
CA ASN A 88 -4.17 -5.95 1.96
C ASN A 88 -3.19 -6.88 1.22
N ARG A 89 -2.26 -6.32 0.45
CA ARG A 89 -1.19 -7.09 -0.21
C ARG A 89 -0.25 -7.74 0.81
N ALA A 90 0.15 -7.01 1.84
CA ALA A 90 0.99 -7.54 2.92
C ALA A 90 0.27 -8.66 3.69
N LEU A 91 -1.00 -8.46 4.05
CA LEU A 91 -1.82 -9.48 4.71
C LEU A 91 -2.00 -10.73 3.84
N SER A 92 -2.28 -10.54 2.54
CA SER A 92 -2.44 -11.66 1.60
C SER A 92 -1.14 -12.44 1.44
N ALA A 93 0.01 -11.76 1.40
CA ALA A 93 1.32 -12.39 1.35
C ALA A 93 1.60 -13.21 2.62
N HIS A 94 1.29 -12.66 3.81
CA HIS A 94 1.41 -13.40 5.07
C HIS A 94 0.53 -14.66 5.07
N VAL A 95 -0.75 -14.54 4.69
CA VAL A 95 -1.67 -15.68 4.60
C VAL A 95 -1.17 -16.73 3.61
N TRP A 96 -0.63 -16.31 2.47
CA TRP A 96 -0.02 -17.23 1.52
C TRP A 96 1.17 -17.98 2.14
N GLN A 97 2.14 -17.25 2.69
CA GLN A 97 3.37 -17.83 3.23
C GLN A 97 3.12 -18.83 4.37
N HIS A 98 2.20 -18.50 5.28
CA HIS A 98 1.97 -19.31 6.48
C HIS A 98 0.77 -20.26 6.36
N GLY A 99 -0.12 -20.06 5.38
CA GLY A 99 -1.33 -20.86 5.22
C GLY A 99 -1.33 -21.80 4.02
N PHE A 100 -0.68 -21.42 2.91
CA PHE A 100 -0.83 -22.10 1.62
C PHE A 100 0.49 -22.46 0.94
N HIS A 101 1.62 -21.82 1.27
CA HIS A 101 2.90 -22.05 0.58
C HIS A 101 3.36 -23.51 0.61
N GLY A 102 3.19 -24.19 1.75
CA GLY A 102 3.55 -25.61 1.90
C GLY A 102 2.60 -26.58 1.17
N ASP A 103 1.31 -26.25 1.11
CA ASP A 103 0.28 -27.02 0.40
C ASP A 103 -0.81 -26.08 -0.16
N PRO A 104 -0.65 -25.61 -1.42
CA PRO A 104 -1.57 -24.65 -2.02
C PRO A 104 -3.01 -25.15 -2.17
N PHE A 105 -3.22 -26.47 -2.13
CA PHE A 105 -4.53 -27.12 -2.30
C PHE A 105 -5.08 -27.70 -0.99
N SER A 106 -4.51 -27.30 0.16
CA SER A 106 -4.95 -27.76 1.47
C SER A 106 -6.44 -27.48 1.70
N ALA A 107 -7.24 -28.55 1.79
CA ALA A 107 -8.66 -28.46 2.07
C ALA A 107 -8.93 -27.78 3.44
N ALA A 108 -8.04 -27.98 4.41
CA ALA A 108 -8.13 -27.36 5.72
C ALA A 108 -7.90 -25.84 5.64
N ALA A 109 -6.86 -25.39 4.94
CA ALA A 109 -6.59 -23.96 4.74
C ALA A 109 -7.70 -23.29 3.93
N GLY A 110 -8.16 -23.94 2.85
CA GLY A 110 -9.27 -23.49 2.04
C GLY A 110 -10.58 -23.36 2.83
N SER A 111 -10.84 -24.28 3.78
CA SER A 111 -12.02 -24.22 4.65
C SER A 111 -11.99 -23.01 5.59
N ARG A 112 -10.82 -22.66 6.15
CA ARG A 112 -10.65 -21.45 6.98
C ARG A 112 -10.87 -20.18 6.17
N LEU A 113 -10.23 -20.10 4.99
CA LEU A 113 -10.40 -18.95 4.08
C LEU A 113 -11.86 -18.78 3.66
N ARG A 114 -12.54 -19.87 3.30
CA ARG A 114 -13.97 -19.84 2.98
C ARG A 114 -14.83 -19.40 4.16
N GLY A 115 -14.46 -19.78 5.39
CA GLY A 115 -15.10 -19.31 6.61
C GLY A 115 -15.03 -17.79 6.74
N LEU A 116 -13.85 -17.21 6.57
CA LEU A 116 -13.64 -15.76 6.57
C LEU A 116 -14.49 -15.07 5.48
N LEU A 117 -14.40 -15.54 4.24
CA LEU A 117 -15.11 -14.92 3.10
C LEU A 117 -16.64 -14.97 3.25
N ARG A 118 -17.18 -16.01 3.90
CA ARG A 118 -18.62 -16.11 4.20
C ARG A 118 -19.09 -15.07 5.21
N GLY A 119 -18.21 -14.58 6.09
CA GLY A 119 -18.52 -13.54 7.05
C GLY A 119 -18.73 -12.15 6.41
N GLY A 120 -18.27 -11.97 5.16
CA GLY A 120 -18.32 -10.66 4.49
C GLY A 120 -17.67 -9.56 5.33
N SER A 121 -18.19 -8.34 5.23
CA SER A 121 -17.67 -7.18 5.97
C SER A 121 -18.10 -7.14 7.45
N VAL A 122 -18.73 -8.19 7.98
CA VAL A 122 -19.19 -8.21 9.38
C VAL A 122 -18.03 -8.41 10.36
N VAL A 123 -16.97 -9.11 9.92
CA VAL A 123 -15.77 -9.35 10.72
C VAL A 123 -14.57 -8.72 10.03
N GLN A 124 -14.15 -7.55 10.52
CA GLN A 124 -13.00 -6.80 10.01
C GLN A 124 -11.94 -6.65 11.12
N SER A 125 -11.36 -7.77 11.55
CA SER A 125 -10.29 -7.77 12.55
C SER A 125 -9.05 -8.49 12.05
N LEU A 126 -7.89 -8.08 12.55
CA LEU A 126 -6.63 -8.79 12.34
C LEU A 126 -6.70 -10.21 12.93
N ASP A 127 -7.38 -10.40 14.07
CA ASP A 127 -7.62 -11.72 14.67
C ASP A 127 -8.27 -12.71 13.69
N ALA A 128 -9.19 -12.23 12.85
CA ALA A 128 -9.86 -13.08 11.85
C ALA A 128 -8.90 -13.48 10.71
N ILE A 129 -7.90 -12.65 10.42
CA ILE A 129 -6.83 -12.95 9.47
C ILE A 129 -5.82 -13.91 10.10
N GLU A 130 -5.41 -13.68 11.35
CA GLU A 130 -4.52 -14.56 12.11
C GLU A 130 -5.09 -15.97 12.23
N ALA A 131 -6.41 -16.09 12.42
CA ALA A 131 -7.10 -17.38 12.45
C ALA A 131 -6.95 -18.21 11.16
N LEU A 132 -6.57 -17.60 10.01
CA LEU A 132 -6.25 -18.33 8.78
C LEU A 132 -4.93 -19.11 8.88
N CYS A 133 -4.01 -18.65 9.72
CA CYS A 133 -2.63 -19.14 9.83
C CYS A 133 -2.32 -19.58 11.27
N PRO A 134 -3.00 -20.63 11.78
CA PRO A 134 -2.78 -21.08 13.15
C PRO A 134 -1.33 -21.51 13.37
N GLY A 135 -0.69 -20.93 14.40
CA GLY A 135 0.70 -21.24 14.76
C GLY A 135 1.77 -20.37 14.08
N ALA A 136 1.41 -19.39 13.26
CA ALA A 136 2.35 -18.48 12.61
C ALA A 136 3.00 -17.45 13.57
N GLY A 137 2.51 -17.34 14.82
CA GLY A 137 2.69 -16.13 15.61
C GLY A 137 1.78 -15.02 15.05
N GLY A 138 1.22 -14.15 15.91
CA GLY A 138 0.32 -13.10 15.45
C GLY A 138 0.93 -12.22 14.34
N PHE A 139 0.10 -11.53 13.57
CA PHE A 139 0.58 -10.62 12.54
C PHE A 139 1.24 -9.41 13.21
N ARG A 140 2.56 -9.29 13.08
CA ARG A 140 3.29 -8.10 13.51
C ARG A 140 3.61 -7.25 12.29
N ALA A 141 3.48 -5.93 12.40
CA ALA A 141 3.77 -5.04 11.29
C ALA A 141 5.25 -5.13 10.87
N GLU A 142 6.14 -5.41 11.82
CA GLU A 142 7.56 -5.71 11.60
C GLU A 142 7.81 -7.07 10.91
N ASP A 143 6.86 -8.00 10.96
CA ASP A 143 6.91 -9.31 10.31
C ASP A 143 6.27 -9.28 8.91
N VAL A 144 5.80 -8.12 8.43
CA VAL A 144 5.47 -7.94 7.02
C VAL A 144 6.70 -8.41 6.26
N PRO A 145 6.62 -9.49 5.47
CA PRO A 145 7.77 -10.05 4.82
C PRO A 145 8.08 -9.12 3.66
N LEU A 146 8.74 -8.01 4.00
CA LEU A 146 9.42 -7.17 3.03
C LEU A 146 10.38 -8.06 2.27
N ASP A 147 10.92 -9.14 2.84
CA ASP A 147 11.70 -10.14 2.10
C ASP A 147 10.89 -10.89 1.04
N ALA A 148 9.62 -11.22 1.26
CA ALA A 148 8.77 -11.85 0.22
C ALA A 148 8.35 -10.83 -0.84
N PHE A 149 8.09 -9.59 -0.42
CA PHE A 149 7.82 -8.47 -1.32
C PHE A 149 9.07 -8.16 -2.15
N VAL A 150 10.22 -7.91 -1.51
CA VAL A 150 11.57 -7.70 -2.04
C VAL A 150 12.05 -8.89 -2.84
N ALA A 151 11.70 -10.13 -2.51
CA ALA A 151 11.98 -11.30 -3.37
C ALA A 151 11.14 -11.25 -4.65
N GLN A 152 9.89 -10.78 -4.61
CA GLN A 152 9.15 -10.42 -5.84
C GLN A 152 9.76 -9.20 -6.56
N LEU A 153 10.42 -8.27 -5.85
CA LEU A 153 11.13 -7.13 -6.45
C LEU A 153 12.48 -7.55 -7.08
N SER A 154 13.14 -8.57 -6.53
CA SER A 154 14.49 -9.05 -6.84
C SER A 154 14.52 -10.31 -7.69
N ALA A 155 13.35 -10.89 -8.02
CA ALA A 155 13.21 -11.95 -8.99
C ALA A 155 13.55 -11.42 -10.40
N THR A 156 14.85 -11.33 -10.68
CA THR A 156 15.41 -11.27 -12.03
C THR A 156 15.01 -12.55 -12.76
N GLY A 157 14.32 -12.39 -13.88
CA GLY A 157 14.32 -13.41 -14.93
C GLY A 157 15.70 -13.53 -15.56
#